data_AF-A9EQT6-F1
#
_entry.id   AF-A9EQT6-F1
#
_cell.length_a   1.000
_cell.length_b   1.000
_cell.length_c   1.000
_cell.angle_alpha   90.00
_cell.angle_beta   90.00
_cell.angle_gamma   90.00
#
_symmetry.space_group_name_H-M   'P 1'
#
loop_
_entity.id
_entity.type
_entity.pdbx_description
1 polymer ?
#
loop_
_entity_poly.entity_id
_entity_poly.type
_entity_poly.pdbx_seq_one_letter_code
_entity_poly.pdbx_strand_id
1 'polypeptide(L)'
;MKPAIVLQLVIVSSCLASAAAAAEQACGYSSAGWNAPNGAAVFSAGSGPIGDVLNAVGEFRTHSMLSHGPGRWVTHATMKQPRENSWPEVCSTPIVSNDLLDGYPGLAQVNQGGIYRFLYGSGGSGPAALTYQVGNAKRAASIGETIWWEVPYYAERSIIDGGVEIPRLSVRGDRVHYSFFQYRNTEGTPTGEPAWNNGMVCSSFLAYAHHLDGQGAIPPYTYSHTKLASAANALHGGVMDSCENSLGFWGSIGTSIVCLSDVCEKAANQVANCMASHACDTSSGSLWRGVRDDPKAVAVSISPDRIGGWNGHPWGTQAGATVWSADTNHNVQWNSGGNVYGCWY
;
A
#
# COMPACT_ATOMS: atom_id res chain seq x y z
N MET A 1 -40.75 -11.44 54.55
CA MET A 1 -40.74 -11.73 53.11
C MET A 1 -40.37 -10.44 52.38
N LYS A 2 -39.14 -10.35 51.84
CA LYS A 2 -38.65 -9.23 51.02
C LYS A 2 -38.53 -9.74 49.58
N PRO A 3 -38.99 -9.02 48.55
CA PRO A 3 -38.78 -9.46 47.18
C PRO A 3 -37.31 -9.21 46.81
N ALA A 4 -36.63 -10.26 46.35
CA ALA A 4 -35.31 -10.15 45.74
C ALA A 4 -35.48 -9.69 44.29
N ILE A 5 -34.90 -8.55 43.96
CA ILE A 5 -34.79 -8.06 42.58
C ILE A 5 -33.68 -8.89 41.92
N VAL A 6 -34.06 -9.76 40.98
CA VAL A 6 -33.13 -10.50 40.14
C VAL A 6 -32.72 -9.58 38.99
N LEU A 7 -31.50 -9.04 39.06
CA LEU A 7 -30.89 -8.31 37.95
C LEU A 7 -30.36 -9.34 36.94
N GLN A 8 -30.95 -9.38 35.74
CA GLN A 8 -30.40 -10.21 34.66
C GLN A 8 -29.09 -9.59 34.18
N LEU A 9 -27.98 -10.27 34.48
CA LEU A 9 -26.67 -9.96 33.92
C LEU A 9 -26.69 -10.38 32.43
N VAL A 10 -27.02 -9.44 31.55
CA VAL A 10 -26.80 -9.63 30.11
C VAL A 10 -25.30 -9.52 29.88
N ILE A 11 -24.62 -10.65 29.89
CA ILE A 11 -23.25 -10.74 29.38
C ILE A 11 -23.38 -10.60 27.86
N VAL A 12 -23.24 -9.37 27.36
CA VAL A 12 -22.94 -9.16 25.94
C VAL A 12 -21.54 -9.72 25.76
N SER A 13 -21.46 -10.98 25.34
CA SER A 13 -20.24 -11.56 24.83
C SER A 13 -19.96 -10.85 23.53
N SER A 14 -19.29 -9.70 23.61
CA SER A 14 -18.60 -9.12 22.47
C SER A 14 -17.55 -10.13 22.06
N CYS A 15 -17.91 -11.03 21.14
CA CYS A 15 -16.97 -11.71 20.28
C CYS A 15 -16.21 -10.61 19.54
N LEU A 16 -15.16 -10.09 20.16
CA LEU A 16 -14.03 -9.54 19.46
C LEU A 16 -13.52 -10.72 18.62
N ALA A 17 -13.94 -10.78 17.37
CA ALA A 17 -13.27 -11.58 16.38
C ALA A 17 -11.85 -11.01 16.27
N SER A 18 -10.94 -11.53 17.09
CA SER A 18 -9.52 -11.34 16.92
C SER A 18 -9.18 -11.96 15.57
N ALA A 19 -9.04 -11.13 14.54
CA ALA A 19 -8.42 -11.55 13.29
C ALA A 19 -6.99 -11.95 13.64
N ALA A 20 -6.76 -13.25 13.79
CA ALA A 20 -5.45 -13.82 14.01
C ALA A 20 -4.52 -13.32 12.89
N ALA A 21 -3.31 -12.93 13.28
CA ALA A 21 -2.30 -12.39 12.40
C ALA A 21 -2.09 -13.31 11.20
N ALA A 22 -2.47 -12.78 10.07
CA ALA A 22 -2.52 -13.44 8.81
C ALA A 22 -1.10 -13.38 8.23
N ALA A 23 -0.30 -14.45 8.38
CA ALA A 23 1.03 -14.53 7.75
C ALA A 23 0.86 -14.23 6.25
N GLU A 24 1.53 -13.18 5.78
CA GLU A 24 1.43 -12.74 4.39
C GLU A 24 1.78 -13.91 3.47
N GLN A 25 0.82 -14.41 2.68
CA GLN A 25 1.06 -15.58 1.86
C GLN A 25 1.73 -15.17 0.54
N ALA A 26 3.05 -15.00 0.61
CA ALA A 26 4.06 -15.29 -0.40
C ALA A 26 3.58 -15.69 -1.78
N CYS A 27 3.31 -16.98 -1.80
CA CYS A 27 3.27 -17.79 -2.99
C CYS A 27 2.11 -18.76 -2.88
N GLY A 28 1.56 -19.15 -4.03
CA GLY A 28 0.61 -20.25 -4.06
C GLY A 28 -0.17 -20.32 -5.36
N TYR A 29 -0.89 -21.42 -5.50
CA TYR A 29 -1.88 -21.61 -6.55
C TYR A 29 -3.20 -20.97 -6.14
N SER A 30 -3.84 -20.26 -7.06
CA SER A 30 -5.23 -19.83 -6.95
C SER A 30 -5.91 -19.88 -8.31
N SER A 31 -7.21 -20.21 -8.35
CA SER A 31 -8.03 -20.14 -9.55
C SER A 31 -8.56 -18.73 -9.77
N ALA A 32 -7.66 -17.76 -9.76
CA ALA A 32 -8.00 -16.36 -9.70
C ALA A 32 -7.57 -15.64 -10.97
N GLY A 33 -8.56 -15.39 -11.81
CA GLY A 33 -8.47 -14.44 -12.90
C GLY A 33 -9.67 -13.52 -12.81
N TRP A 34 -9.41 -12.22 -12.86
CA TRP A 34 -10.44 -11.21 -12.66
C TRP A 34 -11.11 -10.79 -13.97
N ASN A 35 -12.26 -10.14 -13.86
CA ASN A 35 -12.98 -9.51 -14.98
C ASN A 35 -12.43 -8.13 -15.39
N ALA A 36 -11.43 -7.57 -14.69
CA ALA A 36 -10.89 -6.26 -15.00
C ALA A 36 -10.14 -6.29 -16.36
N PRO A 37 -10.55 -5.47 -17.36
CA PRO A 37 -9.95 -5.50 -18.68
C PRO A 37 -8.53 -4.92 -18.68
N ASN A 38 -7.84 -5.08 -19.81
CA ASN A 38 -6.51 -4.51 -19.99
C ASN A 38 -6.53 -2.99 -19.81
N GLY A 39 -5.57 -2.46 -19.05
CA GLY A 39 -5.45 -1.06 -18.74
C GLY A 39 -6.35 -0.54 -17.61
N ALA A 40 -7.23 -1.38 -17.04
CA ALA A 40 -8.09 -0.95 -15.95
C ALA A 40 -7.28 -0.60 -14.70
N ALA A 41 -7.64 0.48 -14.02
CA ALA A 41 -7.18 0.76 -12.66
C ALA A 41 -8.06 -0.01 -11.69
N VAL A 42 -7.47 -0.92 -10.94
CA VAL A 42 -8.14 -1.69 -9.88
C VAL A 42 -7.80 -1.07 -8.54
N PHE A 43 -8.79 -0.91 -7.69
CA PHE A 43 -8.68 -0.26 -6.39
C PHE A 43 -9.17 -1.18 -5.28
N SER A 44 -8.49 -1.14 -4.15
CA SER A 44 -8.93 -1.85 -2.95
C SER A 44 -8.88 -1.00 -1.70
N ALA A 45 -9.81 -1.26 -0.79
CA ALA A 45 -9.81 -0.72 0.56
C ALA A 45 -9.48 -1.83 1.54
N GLY A 46 -8.35 -1.72 2.23
CA GLY A 46 -7.86 -2.68 3.21
C GLY A 46 -7.60 -2.02 4.56
N SER A 47 -7.45 -2.84 5.59
CA SER A 47 -7.01 -2.40 6.92
C SER A 47 -5.48 -2.29 7.00
N GLY A 48 -4.99 -1.76 8.12
CA GLY A 48 -3.57 -1.63 8.44
C GLY A 48 -3.08 -0.19 8.36
N PRO A 49 -1.80 0.09 8.68
CA PRO A 49 -1.36 1.47 8.95
C PRO A 49 -1.46 2.43 7.76
N ILE A 50 -1.37 1.93 6.53
CA ILE A 50 -1.65 2.74 5.33
C ILE A 50 -3.14 3.06 5.20
N GLY A 51 -4.02 2.12 5.56
CA GLY A 51 -5.45 2.39 5.69
C GLY A 51 -5.73 3.47 6.72
N ASP A 52 -5.07 3.43 7.87
CA ASP A 52 -5.20 4.45 8.92
C ASP A 52 -4.73 5.84 8.43
N VAL A 53 -3.60 5.89 7.73
CA VAL A 53 -3.10 7.13 7.08
C VAL A 53 -4.12 7.71 6.12
N LEU A 54 -4.66 6.89 5.23
CA LEU A 54 -5.58 7.34 4.18
C LEU A 54 -6.94 7.75 4.77
N ASN A 55 -7.46 6.98 5.72
CA ASN A 55 -8.66 7.35 6.47
C ASN A 55 -8.48 8.69 7.21
N ALA A 56 -7.32 8.91 7.84
CA ALA A 56 -7.02 10.14 8.58
C ALA A 56 -6.98 11.40 7.70
N VAL A 57 -6.75 11.26 6.38
CA VAL A 57 -6.81 12.37 5.43
C VAL A 57 -8.13 12.46 4.66
N GLY A 58 -9.08 11.59 4.98
CA GLY A 58 -10.41 11.53 4.36
C GLY A 58 -10.46 10.75 3.05
N GLU A 59 -9.50 9.85 2.81
CA GLU A 59 -9.50 8.89 1.70
C GLU A 59 -9.96 7.51 2.20
N PHE A 60 -10.51 6.71 1.30
CA PHE A 60 -11.05 5.38 1.57
C PHE A 60 -10.22 4.27 0.91
N ARG A 61 -9.76 4.48 -0.33
CA ARG A 61 -9.02 3.44 -1.08
C ARG A 61 -7.56 3.45 -0.70
N THR A 62 -7.04 2.26 -0.42
CA THR A 62 -5.70 2.04 0.13
C THR A 62 -4.65 1.60 -0.88
N HIS A 63 -5.05 0.82 -1.87
CA HIS A 63 -4.17 0.33 -2.92
C HIS A 63 -4.79 0.58 -4.28
N SER A 64 -3.93 0.67 -5.28
CA SER A 64 -4.30 0.69 -6.68
C SER A 64 -3.37 -0.22 -7.51
N MET A 65 -3.88 -0.77 -8.60
CA MET A 65 -3.20 -1.73 -9.43
C MET A 65 -3.52 -1.47 -10.90
N LEU A 66 -2.60 -1.77 -11.80
CA LEU A 66 -2.85 -1.73 -13.24
C LEU A 66 -3.13 -3.16 -13.73
N SER A 67 -4.31 -3.38 -14.29
CA SER A 67 -4.66 -4.66 -14.91
C SER A 67 -4.06 -4.79 -16.30
N HIS A 68 -3.44 -5.94 -16.59
CA HIS A 68 -3.05 -6.31 -17.96
C HIS A 68 -4.11 -7.20 -18.65
N GLY A 69 -5.32 -7.23 -18.10
CA GLY A 69 -6.49 -7.96 -18.61
C GLY A 69 -6.75 -9.30 -17.94
N PRO A 70 -7.89 -9.95 -18.24
CA PRO A 70 -8.31 -11.19 -17.56
C PRO A 70 -7.32 -12.34 -17.73
N GLY A 71 -6.98 -13.02 -16.63
CA GLY A 71 -6.10 -14.19 -16.61
C GLY A 71 -4.62 -13.88 -16.91
N ARG A 72 -4.24 -12.60 -16.89
CA ARG A 72 -2.88 -12.12 -17.18
C ARG A 72 -2.21 -11.58 -15.91
N TRP A 73 -1.30 -10.63 -16.09
CA TRP A 73 -0.52 -10.00 -15.03
C TRP A 73 -1.23 -8.76 -14.47
N VAL A 74 -0.70 -8.30 -13.36
CA VAL A 74 -1.08 -7.06 -12.69
C VAL A 74 0.19 -6.34 -12.32
N THR A 75 0.32 -5.07 -12.69
CA THR A 75 1.40 -4.24 -12.16
C THR A 75 0.92 -3.59 -10.87
N HIS A 76 1.65 -3.83 -9.78
CA HIS A 76 1.31 -3.30 -8.46
C HIS A 76 2.57 -3.08 -7.62
N ALA A 77 2.53 -2.08 -6.74
CA ALA A 77 3.63 -1.70 -5.87
C ALA A 77 3.24 -1.94 -4.42
N THR A 78 3.96 -2.83 -3.75
CA THR A 78 3.80 -3.09 -2.32
C THR A 78 5.13 -3.51 -1.73
N MET A 79 5.14 -3.69 -0.42
CA MET A 79 6.28 -4.03 0.39
C MET A 79 5.95 -5.29 1.19
N LYS A 80 6.89 -6.24 1.23
CA LYS A 80 6.84 -7.40 2.12
C LYS A 80 6.91 -6.91 3.57
N GLN A 81 6.45 -7.74 4.51
CA GLN A 81 6.75 -7.50 5.92
C GLN A 81 8.26 -7.31 6.15
N PRO A 82 8.69 -6.14 6.67
CA PRO A 82 10.11 -5.85 6.82
C PRO A 82 10.69 -6.68 7.95
N ARG A 83 11.97 -7.01 7.80
CA ARG A 83 12.71 -7.79 8.80
C ARG A 83 12.98 -6.95 10.04
N GLU A 84 13.12 -7.65 11.15
CA GLU A 84 13.65 -7.10 12.39
C GLU A 84 15.17 -7.14 12.39
N ASN A 85 15.77 -6.13 13.00
CA ASN A 85 17.18 -6.13 13.29
C ASN A 85 17.52 -7.21 14.34
N SER A 86 18.79 -7.59 14.43
CA SER A 86 19.28 -8.51 15.47
C SER A 86 19.70 -7.76 16.73
N TRP A 87 19.83 -8.46 17.85
CA TRP A 87 20.38 -7.88 19.07
C TRP A 87 21.85 -7.43 18.88
N PRO A 88 22.28 -6.28 19.45
CA PRO A 88 21.51 -5.35 20.28
C PRO A 88 20.73 -4.28 19.49
N GLU A 89 20.95 -4.21 18.18
CA GLU A 89 20.43 -3.14 17.32
C GLU A 89 18.90 -3.08 17.28
N VAL A 90 18.21 -4.22 17.40
CA VAL A 90 16.73 -4.27 17.52
C VAL A 90 16.18 -3.37 18.63
N CYS A 91 16.96 -3.11 19.69
CA CYS A 91 16.54 -2.23 20.77
C CYS A 91 16.78 -0.75 20.48
N SER A 92 17.52 -0.37 19.44
CA SER A 92 17.66 1.03 19.00
C SER A 92 16.84 1.29 17.74
N THR A 93 16.93 0.40 16.77
CA THR A 93 16.33 0.47 15.43
C THR A 93 15.68 -0.89 15.16
N PRO A 94 14.44 -1.12 15.61
CA PRO A 94 13.80 -2.44 15.54
C PRO A 94 13.69 -3.01 14.13
N ILE A 95 13.46 -2.17 13.13
CA ILE A 95 13.25 -2.57 11.75
C ILE A 95 14.54 -2.35 10.95
N VAL A 96 14.88 -3.32 10.10
CA VAL A 96 15.97 -3.19 9.12
C VAL A 96 15.64 -2.04 8.17
N SER A 97 16.45 -0.96 8.21
CA SER A 97 16.22 0.27 7.46
C SER A 97 16.10 0.05 5.95
N ASN A 98 16.92 -0.83 5.38
CA ASN A 98 16.86 -1.17 3.96
C ASN A 98 15.52 -1.77 3.55
N ASP A 99 14.84 -2.52 4.43
CA ASP A 99 13.53 -3.07 4.09
C ASP A 99 12.46 -1.96 4.02
N LEU A 100 12.62 -0.85 4.77
CA LEU A 100 11.76 0.34 4.70
C LEU A 100 12.11 1.29 3.55
N LEU A 101 13.39 1.39 3.18
CA LEU A 101 13.87 2.22 2.08
C LEU A 101 13.59 1.59 0.73
N ASP A 102 13.88 0.30 0.60
CA ASP A 102 13.79 -0.41 -0.66
C ASP A 102 12.42 -1.03 -0.89
N GLY A 103 11.73 -1.38 0.20
CA GLY A 103 10.35 -1.80 0.20
C GLY A 103 10.05 -3.03 -0.66
N TYR A 104 10.94 -4.04 -0.69
CA TYR A 104 10.81 -5.23 -1.55
C TYR A 104 9.44 -5.91 -1.40
N PRO A 105 8.54 -6.09 -2.41
CA PRO A 105 8.59 -5.77 -3.82
C PRO A 105 9.32 -4.52 -4.23
N GLY A 106 8.63 -3.41 -3.99
CA GLY A 106 8.53 -2.28 -4.88
C GLY A 106 7.51 -2.56 -5.98
N LEU A 107 7.68 -1.91 -7.13
CA LEU A 107 6.81 -2.08 -8.29
C LEU A 107 7.10 -3.36 -9.10
N ALA A 108 6.19 -4.33 -9.05
CA ALA A 108 6.30 -5.64 -9.74
C ALA A 108 5.13 -5.87 -10.69
N GLN A 109 5.36 -6.74 -11.67
CA GLN A 109 4.30 -7.50 -12.31
C GLN A 109 4.13 -8.84 -11.62
N VAL A 110 2.91 -9.15 -11.23
CA VAL A 110 2.58 -10.45 -10.65
C VAL A 110 1.31 -10.97 -11.29
N ASN A 111 1.24 -12.27 -11.45
CA ASN A 111 0.04 -12.89 -12.00
C ASN A 111 -1.15 -12.78 -11.02
N GLN A 112 -2.35 -12.96 -11.54
CA GLN A 112 -3.57 -12.81 -10.75
C GLN A 112 -3.73 -13.84 -9.63
N GLY A 113 -3.06 -15.01 -9.72
CA GLY A 113 -2.97 -15.96 -8.61
C GLY A 113 -2.20 -15.40 -7.42
N GLY A 114 -1.06 -14.76 -7.67
CA GLY A 114 -0.27 -14.06 -6.65
C GLY A 114 -1.00 -12.87 -6.05
N ILE A 115 -1.69 -12.05 -6.87
CA ILE A 115 -2.54 -10.96 -6.37
C ILE A 115 -3.65 -11.49 -5.47
N TYR A 116 -4.32 -12.59 -5.86
CA TYR A 116 -5.36 -13.19 -5.03
C TYR A 116 -4.81 -13.67 -3.70
N ARG A 117 -3.63 -14.31 -3.70
CA ARG A 117 -2.97 -14.72 -2.46
C ARG A 117 -2.56 -13.53 -1.59
N PHE A 118 -2.06 -12.46 -2.19
CA PHE A 118 -1.78 -11.20 -1.48
C PHE A 118 -3.05 -10.62 -0.82
N LEU A 119 -4.18 -10.60 -1.54
CA LEU A 119 -5.42 -10.01 -1.05
C LEU A 119 -6.19 -10.90 -0.06
N TYR A 120 -6.15 -12.23 -0.21
CA TYR A 120 -7.04 -13.17 0.51
C TYR A 120 -6.30 -14.33 1.22
N GLY A 121 -5.04 -14.60 0.89
CA GLY A 121 -4.36 -15.86 1.24
C GLY A 121 -4.00 -16.04 2.71
N SER A 122 -3.97 -14.96 3.50
CA SER A 122 -3.45 -14.98 4.86
C SER A 122 -4.49 -15.36 5.93
N GLY A 123 -5.74 -15.66 5.56
CA GLY A 123 -6.83 -15.97 6.50
C GLY A 123 -7.70 -14.77 6.88
N GLY A 124 -7.50 -13.63 6.21
CA GLY A 124 -8.38 -12.46 6.27
C GLY A 124 -9.61 -12.60 5.35
N SER A 125 -10.62 -11.75 5.57
CA SER A 125 -11.84 -11.65 4.75
C SER A 125 -11.63 -11.05 3.35
N GLY A 126 -10.38 -10.77 2.97
CA GLY A 126 -10.06 -9.93 1.82
C GLY A 126 -10.23 -8.43 2.10
N PRO A 127 -9.99 -7.59 1.08
CA PRO A 127 -10.25 -6.16 1.19
C PRO A 127 -11.74 -5.89 1.40
N ALA A 128 -12.06 -4.83 2.15
CA ALA A 128 -13.43 -4.37 2.38
C ALA A 128 -14.14 -3.94 1.09
N ALA A 129 -13.37 -3.54 0.08
CA ALA A 129 -13.86 -3.28 -1.27
C ALA A 129 -12.78 -3.62 -2.30
N LEU A 130 -13.20 -4.16 -3.45
CA LEU A 130 -12.33 -4.39 -4.61
C LEU A 130 -13.11 -4.04 -5.89
N THR A 131 -12.75 -2.92 -6.51
CA THR A 131 -13.43 -2.40 -7.71
C THR A 131 -12.42 -2.01 -8.79
N TYR A 132 -12.87 -1.87 -10.02
CA TYR A 132 -12.06 -1.32 -11.10
C TYR A 132 -12.79 -0.20 -11.86
N GLN A 133 -12.00 0.66 -12.48
CA GLN A 133 -12.44 1.66 -13.46
C GLN A 133 -11.60 1.53 -14.72
N VAL A 134 -12.25 1.72 -15.87
CA VAL A 134 -11.64 1.66 -17.20
C VAL A 134 -11.74 3.01 -17.89
N GLY A 135 -12.91 3.64 -17.79
CA GLY A 135 -13.21 4.91 -18.45
C GLY A 135 -13.16 4.74 -19.96
N ASN A 136 -12.16 5.35 -20.60
CA ASN A 136 -11.95 5.10 -22.03
C ASN A 136 -11.14 3.81 -22.25
N ALA A 137 -11.82 2.72 -22.60
CA ALA A 137 -11.20 1.40 -22.80
C ALA A 137 -10.02 1.38 -23.77
N LYS A 138 -10.03 2.16 -24.85
CA LYS A 138 -8.91 2.21 -25.80
C LYS A 138 -7.69 2.89 -25.19
N ARG A 139 -7.89 4.03 -24.52
CA ARG A 139 -6.81 4.78 -23.84
C ARG A 139 -6.26 4.00 -22.66
N ALA A 140 -7.15 3.39 -21.86
CA ALA A 140 -6.76 2.54 -20.74
C ALA A 140 -5.88 1.38 -21.23
N ALA A 141 -6.32 0.65 -22.26
CA ALA A 141 -5.54 -0.44 -22.84
C ALA A 141 -4.17 0.05 -23.34
N SER A 142 -4.09 1.24 -23.95
CA SER A 142 -2.81 1.86 -24.35
C SER A 142 -1.86 1.99 -23.16
N ILE A 143 -2.32 2.54 -22.03
CA ILE A 143 -1.52 2.64 -20.79
C ILE A 143 -0.98 1.26 -20.36
N GLY A 144 -1.84 0.23 -20.39
CA GLY A 144 -1.44 -1.15 -20.07
C GLY A 144 -0.35 -1.68 -20.99
N GLU A 145 -0.52 -1.51 -22.30
CA GLU A 145 0.44 -1.95 -23.31
C GLU A 145 1.76 -1.17 -23.26
N THR A 146 1.74 0.16 -23.05
CA THR A 146 2.96 0.97 -22.90
C THR A 146 3.76 0.54 -21.67
N ILE A 147 3.10 0.30 -20.54
CA ILE A 147 3.78 -0.28 -19.36
C ILE A 147 4.38 -1.64 -19.70
N TRP A 148 3.70 -2.46 -20.49
CA TRP A 148 4.17 -3.80 -20.84
C TRP A 148 5.35 -3.82 -21.82
N TRP A 149 5.31 -2.98 -22.86
CA TRP A 149 6.24 -3.06 -23.99
C TRP A 149 7.34 -1.99 -23.99
N GLU A 150 7.11 -0.85 -23.35
CA GLU A 150 8.00 0.31 -23.47
C GLU A 150 8.84 0.54 -22.20
N VAL A 151 8.42 0.00 -21.05
CA VAL A 151 9.18 0.12 -19.80
C VAL A 151 10.16 -1.05 -19.66
N PRO A 152 11.44 -0.81 -19.35
CA PRO A 152 12.38 -1.89 -19.07
C PRO A 152 12.04 -2.66 -17.79
N TYR A 153 12.33 -3.96 -17.81
CA TYR A 153 12.16 -4.85 -16.66
C TYR A 153 13.46 -5.57 -16.32
N TYR A 154 13.65 -5.88 -15.05
CA TYR A 154 14.59 -6.90 -14.60
C TYR A 154 13.81 -8.05 -13.96
N ALA A 155 14.30 -9.26 -14.15
CA ALA A 155 13.81 -10.43 -13.44
C ALA A 155 14.53 -10.52 -12.10
N GLU A 156 13.76 -10.53 -11.01
CA GLU A 156 14.27 -10.80 -9.68
C GLU A 156 13.67 -12.13 -9.18
N ARG A 157 14.49 -12.98 -8.58
CA ARG A 157 13.99 -14.26 -8.05
C ARG A 157 13.19 -14.02 -6.79
N SER A 158 12.10 -14.75 -6.64
CA SER A 158 11.36 -14.77 -5.38
C SER A 158 12.26 -15.29 -4.25
N ILE A 159 12.23 -14.60 -3.11
CA ILE A 159 12.93 -14.96 -1.88
C ILE A 159 12.24 -16.11 -1.14
N ILE A 160 10.97 -16.39 -1.46
CA ILE A 160 10.20 -17.52 -0.91
C ILE A 160 10.34 -18.76 -1.80
N ASP A 161 10.29 -18.58 -3.11
CA ASP A 161 10.47 -19.64 -4.11
C ASP A 161 11.49 -19.20 -5.16
N GLY A 162 12.75 -19.59 -4.96
CA GLY A 162 13.86 -19.23 -5.86
C GLY A 162 13.74 -19.79 -7.29
N GLY A 163 12.71 -20.62 -7.58
CA GLY A 163 12.35 -21.07 -8.91
C GLY A 163 11.44 -20.10 -9.68
N VAL A 164 10.87 -19.08 -9.01
CA VAL A 164 10.00 -18.07 -9.63
C VAL A 164 10.77 -16.79 -9.88
N GLU A 165 10.66 -16.27 -11.10
CA GLU A 165 11.11 -14.93 -11.45
C GLU A 165 9.92 -13.96 -11.43
N ILE A 166 10.13 -12.82 -10.78
CA ILE A 166 9.19 -11.72 -10.68
C ILE A 166 9.72 -10.60 -11.58
N PRO A 167 8.98 -10.19 -12.62
CA PRO A 167 9.34 -9.04 -13.44
C PRO A 167 9.15 -7.75 -12.64
N ARG A 168 10.17 -6.91 -12.62
CA ARG A 168 10.20 -5.68 -11.84
C ARG A 168 10.48 -4.49 -12.74
N LEU A 169 9.67 -3.44 -12.64
CA LEU A 169 9.87 -2.25 -13.48
C LEU A 169 11.18 -1.56 -13.09
N SER A 170 11.92 -1.14 -14.11
CA SER A 170 13.02 -0.20 -13.99
C SER A 170 12.62 1.15 -14.54
N VAL A 171 12.89 2.20 -13.77
CA VAL A 171 12.70 3.59 -14.17
C VAL A 171 14.05 4.26 -14.02
N ARG A 172 14.51 4.90 -15.10
CA ARG A 172 15.84 5.55 -15.20
C ARG A 172 17.03 4.60 -14.98
N GLY A 173 16.89 3.33 -15.33
CA GLY A 173 17.97 2.33 -15.19
C GLY A 173 18.07 1.70 -13.80
N ASP A 174 17.27 2.16 -12.84
CA ASP A 174 17.25 1.63 -11.48
C ASP A 174 15.94 0.94 -11.15
N ARG A 175 15.98 0.09 -10.11
CA ARG A 175 14.80 -0.53 -9.52
C ARG A 175 13.85 0.51 -8.95
N VAL A 176 12.55 0.32 -9.17
CA VAL A 176 11.51 1.08 -8.47
C VAL A 176 11.14 0.42 -7.14
N HIS A 177 11.47 1.12 -6.06
CA HIS A 177 11.25 0.70 -4.67
C HIS A 177 9.85 1.10 -4.19
N TYR A 178 9.34 0.45 -3.14
CA TYR A 178 8.15 0.94 -2.44
C TYR A 178 8.58 1.98 -1.41
N SER A 179 8.05 3.20 -1.48
CA SER A 179 8.51 4.31 -0.64
C SER A 179 7.38 4.95 0.14
N PHE A 180 7.45 4.85 1.48
CA PHE A 180 6.53 5.56 2.37
C PHE A 180 6.59 7.08 2.20
N PHE A 181 7.73 7.62 1.75
CA PHE A 181 7.90 9.05 1.54
C PHE A 181 6.90 9.61 0.52
N GLN A 182 6.46 8.80 -0.45
CA GLN A 182 5.47 9.19 -1.46
C GLN A 182 4.11 9.57 -0.87
N TYR A 183 3.76 9.13 0.35
CA TYR A 183 2.55 9.59 1.04
C TYR A 183 2.64 11.04 1.52
N ARG A 184 3.86 11.57 1.69
CA ARG A 184 4.10 12.98 2.00
C ARG A 184 4.48 13.79 0.76
N ASN A 185 5.39 13.30 -0.07
CA ASN A 185 5.91 14.03 -1.21
C ASN A 185 6.17 13.09 -2.38
N THR A 186 5.48 13.30 -3.49
CA THR A 186 5.67 12.51 -4.71
C THR A 186 6.92 12.91 -5.50
N GLU A 187 7.48 14.09 -5.25
CA GLU A 187 8.60 14.65 -6.01
C GLU A 187 8.31 14.61 -7.53
N GLY A 188 9.28 14.24 -8.37
CA GLY A 188 9.12 14.08 -9.82
C GLY A 188 8.47 12.76 -10.27
N THR A 189 8.10 11.90 -9.33
CA THR A 189 7.63 10.53 -9.59
C THR A 189 6.46 10.44 -10.59
N PRO A 190 5.40 11.27 -10.49
CA PRO A 190 4.23 11.16 -11.38
C PRO A 190 4.54 11.43 -12.85
N THR A 191 5.67 12.06 -13.17
CA THR A 191 6.11 12.36 -14.53
C THR A 191 7.40 11.63 -14.91
N GLY A 192 7.94 10.79 -14.03
CA GLY A 192 9.23 10.13 -14.25
C GLY A 192 10.45 11.06 -14.10
N GLU A 193 10.25 12.30 -13.65
CA GLU A 193 11.32 13.24 -13.34
C GLU A 193 12.10 12.80 -12.09
N PRO A 194 13.41 13.12 -12.00
CA PRO A 194 14.24 12.70 -10.87
C PRO A 194 13.59 12.97 -9.51
N ALA A 195 13.67 11.97 -8.65
CA ALA A 195 13.19 11.98 -7.27
C ALA A 195 14.35 11.54 -6.37
N TRP A 196 14.36 11.97 -5.10
CA TRP A 196 15.46 11.67 -4.19
C TRP A 196 15.59 10.15 -3.96
N ASN A 197 14.47 9.45 -3.87
CA ASN A 197 14.41 8.01 -3.96
C ASN A 197 13.70 7.61 -5.25
N ASN A 198 14.19 6.58 -5.94
CA ASN A 198 13.49 5.98 -7.09
C ASN A 198 12.27 5.15 -6.61
N GLY A 199 11.48 5.74 -5.71
CA GLY A 199 10.41 5.08 -4.97
C GLY A 199 9.03 5.47 -5.47
N MET A 200 8.15 4.50 -5.60
CA MET A 200 6.74 4.70 -5.99
C MET A 200 5.82 3.98 -5.01
N VAL A 201 4.62 4.51 -4.85
CA VAL A 201 3.48 3.77 -4.32
C VAL A 201 2.52 3.48 -5.48
N CYS A 202 1.56 2.59 -5.24
CA CYS A 202 0.55 2.17 -6.20
C CYS A 202 -0.04 3.30 -7.06
N SER A 203 -0.41 4.41 -6.41
CA SER A 203 -1.11 5.53 -7.03
C SER A 203 -0.17 6.45 -7.79
N SER A 204 1.05 6.71 -7.28
CA SER A 204 2.05 7.47 -8.03
C SER A 204 2.57 6.70 -9.25
N PHE A 205 2.61 5.36 -9.18
CA PHE A 205 2.83 4.53 -10.35
C PHE A 205 1.74 4.69 -11.42
N LEU A 206 0.46 4.67 -11.06
CA LEU A 206 -0.61 4.88 -12.05
C LEU A 206 -0.53 6.27 -12.69
N ALA A 207 -0.11 7.29 -11.93
CA ALA A 207 0.16 8.62 -12.46
C ALA A 207 1.34 8.63 -13.46
N TYR A 208 2.44 7.95 -13.12
CA TYR A 208 3.57 7.75 -14.02
C TYR A 208 3.15 7.02 -15.32
N ALA A 209 2.40 5.92 -15.20
CA ALA A 209 1.92 5.16 -16.36
C ALA A 209 1.03 6.01 -17.29
N HIS A 210 0.15 6.82 -16.69
CA HIS A 210 -0.70 7.75 -17.43
C HIS A 210 0.11 8.82 -18.18
N HIS A 211 1.15 9.36 -17.53
CA HIS A 211 2.03 10.34 -18.17
C HIS A 211 2.88 9.71 -19.29
N LEU A 212 3.46 8.54 -19.05
CA LEU A 212 4.33 7.84 -19.98
C LEU A 212 3.64 7.49 -21.30
N ASP A 213 2.39 7.01 -21.24
CA ASP A 213 1.54 6.73 -22.41
C ASP A 213 1.03 8.02 -23.12
N GLY A 214 1.42 9.20 -22.63
CA GLY A 214 1.06 10.48 -23.26
C GLY A 214 -0.35 10.98 -22.93
N GLN A 215 -1.00 10.44 -21.89
CA GLN A 215 -2.34 10.85 -21.48
C GLN A 215 -2.36 12.16 -20.67
N GLY A 216 -1.19 12.70 -20.36
CA GLY A 216 -0.99 13.93 -19.57
C GLY A 216 -0.58 13.64 -18.13
N ALA A 217 -0.01 14.63 -17.46
CA ALA A 217 0.40 14.50 -16.06
C ALA A 217 -0.83 14.55 -15.13
N ILE A 218 -0.89 13.63 -14.16
CA ILE A 218 -1.84 13.72 -13.04
C ILE A 218 -1.14 14.50 -11.92
N PRO A 219 -1.52 15.75 -11.64
CA PRO A 219 -0.83 16.54 -10.63
C PRO A 219 -1.10 15.97 -9.24
N PRO A 220 -0.15 16.06 -8.30
CA PRO A 220 -0.38 15.74 -6.89
C PRO A 220 -1.45 16.63 -6.24
N TYR A 221 -2.04 16.15 -5.15
CA TYR A 221 -2.90 16.93 -4.27
C TYR A 221 -2.11 17.47 -3.09
N THR A 222 -2.36 18.72 -2.73
CA THR A 222 -1.84 19.31 -1.49
C THR A 222 -2.81 19.10 -0.36
N TYR A 223 -2.49 18.17 0.55
CA TYR A 223 -3.17 18.01 1.82
C TYR A 223 -2.66 19.06 2.82
N SER A 224 -3.59 19.76 3.46
CA SER A 224 -3.28 20.76 4.49
C SER A 224 -2.42 20.19 5.63
N HIS A 225 -1.73 21.08 6.34
CA HIS A 225 -0.96 20.73 7.55
C HIS A 225 -1.75 19.85 8.54
N THR A 226 -3.01 20.19 8.84
CA THR A 226 -3.85 19.40 9.75
C THR A 226 -4.03 17.94 9.29
N LYS A 227 -4.19 17.74 7.98
CA LYS A 227 -4.30 16.39 7.38
C LYS A 227 -2.96 15.65 7.45
N LEU A 228 -1.85 16.32 7.13
CA LEU A 228 -0.51 15.74 7.30
C LEU A 228 -0.25 15.31 8.75
N ALA A 229 -0.57 16.17 9.71
CA ALA A 229 -0.37 15.86 11.14
C ALA A 229 -1.23 14.68 11.59
N SER A 230 -2.48 14.61 11.11
CA SER A 230 -3.40 13.49 11.38
C SER A 230 -2.87 12.19 10.78
N ALA A 231 -2.39 12.21 9.54
CA ALA A 231 -1.76 11.06 8.88
C ALA A 231 -0.52 10.57 9.65
N ALA A 232 0.36 11.48 10.07
CA ALA A 232 1.58 11.11 10.80
C ALA A 232 1.27 10.45 12.15
N ASN A 233 0.32 11.00 12.90
CA ASN A 233 -0.14 10.38 14.15
C ASN A 233 -0.83 9.03 13.91
N ALA A 234 -1.65 8.91 12.85
CA ALA A 234 -2.32 7.66 12.50
C ALA A 234 -1.33 6.57 12.09
N LEU A 235 -0.29 6.89 11.31
CA LEU A 235 0.77 5.95 10.96
C LEU A 235 1.52 5.46 12.20
N HIS A 236 1.96 6.39 13.05
CA HIS A 236 2.67 6.06 14.27
C HIS A 236 1.80 5.19 15.19
N GLY A 237 0.57 5.61 15.47
CA GLY A 237 -0.37 4.86 16.29
C GLY A 237 -0.66 3.47 15.73
N GLY A 238 -0.96 3.37 14.43
CA GLY A 238 -1.26 2.10 13.78
C GLY A 238 -0.08 1.10 13.81
N VAL A 239 1.16 1.57 13.64
CA VAL A 239 2.36 0.72 13.77
C VAL A 239 2.57 0.30 15.23
N MET A 240 2.44 1.23 16.18
CA MET A 240 2.58 0.96 17.61
C MET A 240 1.55 -0.08 18.07
N ASP A 241 0.27 0.13 17.76
CA ASP A 241 -0.82 -0.76 18.11
C ASP A 241 -0.66 -2.14 17.46
N SER A 242 -0.25 -2.18 16.18
CA SER A 242 0.02 -3.45 15.48
C SER A 242 1.16 -4.22 16.13
N CYS A 243 2.23 -3.53 16.55
CA CYS A 243 3.37 -4.12 17.23
C CYS A 243 2.99 -4.63 18.63
N GLU A 244 2.34 -3.81 19.46
CA GLU A 244 1.98 -4.15 20.84
C GLU A 244 0.99 -5.31 20.92
N ASN A 245 0.04 -5.37 19.99
CA ASN A 245 -0.97 -6.43 19.95
C ASN A 245 -0.51 -7.65 19.16
N SER A 246 0.70 -7.65 18.60
CA SER A 246 1.21 -8.69 17.69
C SER A 246 0.25 -8.97 16.52
N LEU A 247 -0.33 -7.91 15.96
CA LEU A 247 -1.33 -7.98 14.89
C LEU A 247 -0.77 -7.50 13.55
N GLY A 248 -1.25 -8.13 12.48
CA GLY A 248 -1.05 -7.68 11.11
C GLY A 248 0.43 -7.59 10.70
N PHE A 249 0.71 -6.66 9.79
CA PHE A 249 2.00 -6.51 9.11
C PHE A 249 3.20 -6.21 10.02
N TRP A 250 2.95 -5.68 11.22
CA TRP A 250 4.02 -5.31 12.17
C TRP A 250 4.05 -6.20 13.41
N GLY A 251 3.20 -7.23 13.46
CA GLY A 251 2.96 -8.01 14.67
C GLY A 251 4.18 -8.80 15.18
N SER A 252 5.13 -9.15 14.31
CA SER A 252 6.31 -9.90 14.74
C SER A 252 7.24 -9.07 15.64
N ILE A 253 7.27 -7.74 15.47
CA ILE A 253 8.23 -6.83 16.11
C ILE A 253 8.06 -6.81 17.63
N GLY A 254 6.82 -6.90 18.11
CA GLY A 254 6.51 -6.89 19.55
C GLY A 254 7.01 -8.12 20.31
N THR A 255 7.44 -9.18 19.60
CA THR A 255 7.86 -10.44 20.24
C THR A 255 9.29 -10.44 20.78
N SER A 256 10.05 -9.36 20.54
CA SER A 256 11.42 -9.18 21.02
C SER A 256 11.46 -8.82 22.52
N ILE A 257 11.27 -9.83 23.39
CA ILE A 257 11.23 -9.75 24.88
C ILE A 257 12.49 -9.12 25.51
N VAL A 258 13.58 -8.95 24.75
CA VAL A 258 14.91 -8.54 25.22
C VAL A 258 15.09 -7.02 25.35
N CYS A 259 14.20 -6.22 24.77
CA CYS A 259 14.28 -4.76 24.85
C CYS A 259 13.38 -4.25 25.98
N LEU A 260 13.92 -3.43 26.88
CA LEU A 260 13.19 -2.86 28.02
C LEU A 260 12.09 -1.88 27.55
N SER A 261 10.92 -2.42 27.20
CA SER A 261 9.61 -1.76 27.05
C SER A 261 9.37 -0.69 25.96
N ASP A 262 10.30 -0.38 25.05
CA ASP A 262 10.12 0.70 24.05
C ASP A 262 10.27 0.29 22.57
N VAL A 263 10.34 -1.01 22.27
CA VAL A 263 10.59 -1.51 20.90
C VAL A 263 9.49 -1.09 19.92
N CYS A 264 8.22 -1.12 20.33
CA CYS A 264 7.10 -0.74 19.46
C CYS A 264 7.05 0.77 19.19
N GLU A 265 7.35 1.60 20.19
CA GLU A 265 7.48 3.04 19.98
C GLU A 265 8.63 3.36 19.01
N LYS A 266 9.78 2.67 19.15
CA LYS A 266 10.92 2.85 18.24
C LYS A 266 10.60 2.43 16.81
N ALA A 267 9.87 1.32 16.63
CA ALA A 267 9.42 0.87 15.33
C ALA A 267 8.45 1.88 14.69
N ALA A 268 7.48 2.36 15.47
CA ALA A 268 6.54 3.40 15.03
C ALA A 268 7.26 4.69 14.64
N ASN A 269 8.25 5.12 15.42
CA ASN A 269 9.10 6.26 15.09
C ASN A 269 9.88 6.03 13.78
N GLN A 270 10.49 4.86 13.56
CA GLN A 270 11.20 4.55 12.31
C GLN A 270 10.30 4.67 11.09
N VAL A 271 9.11 4.06 11.12
CA VAL A 271 8.17 4.08 9.99
C VAL A 271 7.64 5.50 9.77
N ALA A 272 7.29 6.22 10.83
CA ALA A 272 6.84 7.61 10.74
C ALA A 272 7.94 8.55 10.20
N ASN A 273 9.20 8.35 10.60
CA ASN A 273 10.35 9.11 10.06
C ASN A 273 10.57 8.82 8.59
N CYS A 274 10.38 7.56 8.16
CA CYS A 274 10.47 7.16 6.77
C CYS A 274 9.43 7.89 5.89
N MET A 275 8.17 8.00 6.35
CA MET A 275 7.14 8.80 5.66
C MET A 275 7.44 10.31 5.74
N ALA A 276 7.84 10.81 6.90
CA ALA A 276 7.95 12.24 7.15
C ALA A 276 9.18 12.88 6.48
N SER A 277 10.32 12.22 6.49
CA SER A 277 11.59 12.79 6.02
C SER A 277 12.47 11.80 5.27
N HIS A 278 11.96 10.62 4.94
CA HIS A 278 12.73 9.53 4.32
C HIS A 278 13.91 9.03 5.17
N ALA A 279 13.93 9.35 6.46
CA ALA A 279 14.94 8.89 7.40
C ALA A 279 14.47 7.58 8.05
N CYS A 280 14.68 6.45 7.39
CA CYS A 280 14.15 5.15 7.82
C CYS A 280 15.13 4.38 8.73
N ASP A 281 16.33 4.91 8.96
CA ASP A 281 17.43 4.34 9.75
C ASP A 281 17.49 4.83 11.21
N THR A 282 16.50 5.60 11.65
CA THR A 282 16.46 6.17 13.01
C THR A 282 15.10 6.06 13.65
N SER A 283 15.09 5.72 14.93
CA SER A 283 13.91 5.66 15.80
C SER A 283 13.69 6.94 16.61
N SER A 284 14.47 8.00 16.34
CA SER A 284 14.26 9.29 17.01
C SER A 284 12.95 9.89 16.56
N GLY A 285 11.95 9.97 17.44
CA GLY A 285 10.67 10.58 17.10
C GLY A 285 10.71 12.10 16.87
N SER A 286 11.86 12.77 17.08
CA SER A 286 12.01 14.20 16.84
C SER A 286 11.83 14.60 15.37
N LEU A 287 12.18 13.72 14.42
CA LEU A 287 12.12 14.03 12.99
C LEU A 287 10.67 14.10 12.49
N TRP A 288 9.90 13.02 12.64
CA TRP A 288 8.51 13.01 12.21
C TRP A 288 7.66 14.00 13.02
N ARG A 289 7.91 14.16 14.33
CA ARG A 289 7.23 15.18 15.14
C ARG A 289 7.59 16.59 14.69
N GLY A 290 8.84 16.85 14.31
CA GLY A 290 9.25 18.12 13.73
C GLY A 290 8.47 18.48 12.47
N VAL A 291 8.24 17.50 11.58
CA VAL A 291 7.39 17.69 10.39
C VAL A 291 5.91 17.85 10.77
N ARG A 292 5.41 17.07 11.72
CA ARG A 292 4.03 17.15 12.22
C ARG A 292 3.73 18.50 12.87
N ASP A 293 4.69 19.07 13.60
CA ASP A 293 4.52 20.26 14.41
C ASP A 293 4.90 21.56 13.67
N ASP A 294 5.55 21.47 12.49
CA ASP A 294 5.81 22.62 11.63
C ASP A 294 4.53 23.03 10.88
N PRO A 295 3.91 24.19 11.21
CA PRO A 295 2.66 24.62 10.59
C PRO A 295 2.79 24.92 9.09
N LYS A 296 4.02 25.02 8.56
CA LYS A 296 4.29 25.21 7.12
C LYS A 296 4.39 23.88 6.37
N ALA A 297 4.52 22.75 7.08
CA ALA A 297 4.60 21.45 6.45
C ALA A 297 3.24 21.02 5.90
N VAL A 298 3.24 20.54 4.66
CA VAL A 298 2.10 19.98 3.94
C VAL A 298 2.49 18.66 3.30
N ALA A 299 1.50 17.84 2.92
CA ALA A 299 1.72 16.68 2.07
C ALA A 299 1.28 17.01 0.63
N VAL A 300 2.12 16.68 -0.34
CA VAL A 300 1.88 16.81 -1.78
C VAL A 300 1.96 15.41 -2.39
N SER A 301 0.82 14.73 -2.50
CA SER A 301 0.78 13.31 -2.85
C SER A 301 -0.42 12.94 -3.74
N ILE A 302 -0.40 11.74 -4.32
CA ILE A 302 -1.47 11.19 -5.15
C ILE A 302 -2.02 9.97 -4.44
N SER A 303 -3.29 10.02 -4.01
CA SER A 303 -4.00 8.88 -3.42
C SER A 303 -4.66 8.02 -4.51
N PRO A 304 -5.01 6.75 -4.21
CA PRO A 304 -5.86 5.95 -5.09
C PRO A 304 -7.19 6.65 -5.40
N ASP A 305 -7.74 7.37 -4.41
CA ASP A 305 -8.99 8.09 -4.60
C ASP A 305 -8.87 9.26 -5.60
N ARG A 306 -7.71 9.92 -5.63
CA ARG A 306 -7.39 10.93 -6.64
C ARG A 306 -7.29 10.35 -8.04
N ILE A 307 -6.72 9.15 -8.20
CA ILE A 307 -6.61 8.49 -9.52
C ILE A 307 -7.99 8.20 -10.11
N GLY A 308 -8.93 7.72 -9.29
CA GLY A 308 -10.29 7.41 -9.76
C GLY A 308 -11.30 8.54 -9.67
N GLY A 309 -10.89 9.74 -9.25
CA GLY A 309 -11.71 10.96 -9.27
C GLY A 309 -12.74 11.07 -8.13
N TRP A 310 -12.44 10.54 -6.94
CA TRP A 310 -13.31 10.62 -5.75
C TRP A 310 -12.94 11.77 -4.80
N ASN A 311 -13.70 11.92 -3.71
CA ASN A 311 -13.42 12.77 -2.53
C ASN A 311 -13.14 14.27 -2.79
N GLY A 312 -13.68 14.82 -3.88
CA GLY A 312 -13.65 16.26 -4.11
C GLY A 312 -12.27 16.84 -4.38
N HIS A 313 -11.33 16.03 -4.88
CA HIS A 313 -10.03 16.50 -5.37
C HIS A 313 -10.24 17.52 -6.52
N PRO A 314 -9.91 18.81 -6.32
CA PRO A 314 -10.32 19.90 -7.22
C PRO A 314 -9.52 20.00 -8.53
N TRP A 315 -8.82 18.93 -8.94
CA TRP A 315 -8.28 18.84 -10.29
C TRP A 315 -9.24 18.04 -11.15
N GLY A 316 -9.94 18.75 -12.05
CA GLY A 316 -11.01 18.16 -12.84
C GLY A 316 -12.15 17.64 -11.95
N THR A 317 -12.97 18.56 -11.43
CA THR A 317 -14.31 18.27 -10.90
C THR A 317 -15.29 17.72 -11.98
N GLN A 318 -14.73 17.16 -13.06
CA GLN A 318 -15.40 16.65 -14.23
C GLN A 318 -14.88 15.22 -14.46
N ALA A 319 -15.80 14.30 -14.75
CA ALA A 319 -15.46 12.99 -15.31
C ALA A 319 -14.41 13.14 -16.43
N GLY A 320 -13.28 12.44 -16.34
CA GLY A 320 -12.23 12.42 -17.37
C GLY A 320 -10.92 13.16 -17.05
N ALA A 321 -10.70 13.63 -15.81
CA ALA A 321 -9.43 14.21 -15.37
C ALA A 321 -8.25 13.20 -15.48
N THR A 322 -8.54 11.94 -15.18
CA THR A 322 -7.73 10.78 -15.58
C THR A 322 -8.52 9.94 -16.58
N VAL A 323 -7.83 9.10 -17.36
CA VAL A 323 -8.49 8.12 -18.24
C VAL A 323 -9.54 7.28 -17.50
N TRP A 324 -9.29 6.92 -16.24
CA TRP A 324 -10.16 6.06 -15.43
C TRP A 324 -11.31 6.80 -14.74
N SER A 325 -11.11 8.05 -14.31
CA SER A 325 -12.08 8.84 -13.54
C SER A 325 -13.41 9.15 -14.27
N ALA A 326 -13.46 8.91 -15.59
CA ALA A 326 -14.70 9.03 -16.36
C ALA A 326 -15.67 7.85 -16.16
N ASP A 327 -15.25 6.81 -15.43
CA ASP A 327 -16.02 5.58 -15.23
C ASP A 327 -16.67 5.51 -13.85
N THR A 328 -17.68 4.66 -13.76
CA THR A 328 -18.23 4.19 -12.49
C THR A 328 -17.42 3.01 -11.94
N ASN A 329 -17.59 2.70 -10.65
CA ASN A 329 -16.98 1.51 -10.06
C ASN A 329 -17.64 0.23 -10.59
N HIS A 330 -16.82 -0.67 -11.13
CA HIS A 330 -17.22 -2.03 -11.45
C HIS A 330 -16.66 -2.99 -10.41
N ASN A 331 -17.45 -3.97 -9.97
CA ASN A 331 -16.96 -4.96 -9.01
C ASN A 331 -15.97 -5.90 -9.68
N VAL A 332 -14.85 -6.14 -9.02
CA VAL A 332 -13.94 -7.22 -9.42
C VAL A 332 -14.59 -8.56 -9.10
N GLN A 333 -14.64 -9.43 -10.09
CA GLN A 333 -15.11 -10.80 -9.94
C GLN A 333 -13.99 -11.77 -10.35
N TRP A 334 -13.70 -12.73 -9.48
CA TRP A 334 -12.70 -13.77 -9.70
C TRP A 334 -13.35 -14.96 -10.42
N ASN A 335 -13.37 -14.92 -11.75
CA ASN A 335 -14.19 -15.80 -12.58
C ASN A 335 -13.40 -16.64 -13.61
N SER A 336 -12.09 -16.83 -13.45
CA SER A 336 -11.32 -17.64 -14.42
C SER A 336 -11.25 -19.13 -14.07
N GLY A 337 -11.23 -19.98 -15.10
CA GLY A 337 -10.86 -21.39 -14.96
C GLY A 337 -9.35 -21.61 -14.86
N GLY A 338 -8.95 -22.70 -14.21
CA GLY A 338 -7.54 -23.12 -14.06
C GLY A 338 -6.83 -22.51 -12.84
N ASN A 339 -5.84 -23.21 -12.30
CA ASN A 339 -5.01 -22.75 -11.17
C ASN A 339 -3.76 -22.04 -11.69
N VAL A 340 -3.51 -20.81 -11.24
CA VAL A 340 -2.28 -20.06 -11.53
C VAL A 340 -1.44 -20.00 -10.26
N TYR A 341 -0.19 -20.46 -10.35
CA TYR A 341 0.81 -20.25 -9.32
C TYR A 341 1.40 -18.85 -9.44
N GLY A 342 1.51 -18.12 -8.35
CA GLY A 342 2.24 -16.86 -8.32
C GLY A 342 2.92 -16.65 -6.98
N CYS A 343 4.02 -15.91 -7.02
CA CYS A 343 4.71 -15.38 -5.85
C CYS A 343 4.72 -13.86 -5.93
N TRP A 344 4.54 -13.22 -4.78
CA TRP A 344 4.63 -11.77 -4.69
C TRP A 344 6.04 -11.29 -4.30
N TYR A 345 6.76 -12.03 -3.45
CA TYR A 345 8.15 -11.78 -3.09
C TYR A 345 8.97 -13.05 -3.04
#